data_AF-A0A9P6YZ89-F1
#
_entry.id   AF-A0A9P6YZ89-F1
#
_cell.length_a   1.000
_cell.length_b   1.000
_cell.length_c   1.000
_cell.angle_alpha   90.00
_cell.angle_beta   90.00
_cell.angle_gamma   90.00
#
_symmetry.space_group_name_H-M   'P 1'
#
loop_
_entity.id
_entity.type
_entity.pdbx_description
1 polymer ?
#
loop_
_entity_poly.entity_id
_entity_poly.type
_entity_poly.pdbx_seq_one_letter_code
_entity_poly.pdbx_strand_id
1 'polypeptide(L)'
;MSLTQLTDELSKNFDECLETILSVPEQQSNEDEAQENKSNIIEKQMAALKFTFLQLESQLKKIKVNALQDKELCIQETNRLLKRDIEIKKSAIAKYVDKLEEWDKEIPILIEQSNRVTAGRLNGYDFDSNITSPAPQETINNDLNEDDEDEDEDIEFEEV
;
A
#
# COMPACT_ATOMS: atom_id res chain seq x y z
N MET A 1 -25.31 2.69 9.31
CA MET A 1 -26.11 3.10 8.14
C MET A 1 -25.18 3.59 7.06
N SER A 2 -25.30 3.05 5.85
CA SER A 2 -24.61 3.55 4.66
C SER A 2 -25.42 4.64 3.97
N LEU A 3 -24.79 5.38 3.05
CA LEU A 3 -25.48 6.36 2.22
C LEU A 3 -26.59 5.71 1.36
N THR A 4 -26.35 4.50 0.86
CA THR A 4 -27.33 3.74 0.07
C THR A 4 -28.61 3.45 0.87
N GLN A 5 -28.45 3.02 2.12
CA GLN A 5 -29.59 2.77 3.03
C GLN A 5 -30.40 4.04 3.30
N LEU A 6 -29.74 5.20 3.43
CA LEU A 6 -30.43 6.49 3.59
C LEU A 6 -31.27 6.87 2.37
N THR A 7 -30.72 6.65 1.16
CA THR A 7 -31.40 6.93 -0.10
C THR A 7 -32.63 6.03 -0.25
N ASP A 8 -32.49 4.74 0.07
CA ASP A 8 -33.60 3.78 0.01
C ASP A 8 -34.71 4.14 1.01
N GLU A 9 -34.34 4.58 2.22
CA GLU A 9 -35.28 5.03 3.25
C GLU A 9 -36.00 6.32 2.84
N LEU A 10 -35.32 7.26 2.19
CA LEU A 10 -35.95 8.48 1.65
C LEU A 10 -36.95 8.14 0.55
N SER A 11 -36.55 7.32 -0.43
CA SER A 11 -37.42 6.89 -1.53
C SER A 11 -38.67 6.20 -0.99
N LYS A 12 -38.51 5.25 -0.06
CA LYS A 12 -39.64 4.54 0.54
C LYS A 12 -40.60 5.49 1.27
N ASN A 13 -40.08 6.40 2.09
CA ASN A 13 -40.93 7.35 2.83
C ASN A 13 -41.66 8.31 1.89
N PHE A 14 -41.03 8.71 0.79
CA PHE A 14 -41.65 9.57 -0.22
C PHE A 14 -42.77 8.83 -0.97
N ASP A 15 -42.53 7.59 -1.38
CA ASP A 15 -43.53 6.74 -2.04
C ASP A 15 -44.73 6.46 -1.12
N GLU A 16 -44.49 6.16 0.16
CA GLU A 16 -45.55 5.95 1.16
C GLU A 16 -46.38 7.22 1.42
N CYS A 17 -45.74 8.40 1.43
CA CYS A 17 -46.45 9.68 1.51
C CYS A 17 -47.34 9.90 0.28
N LEU A 18 -46.82 9.64 -0.93
CA LEU A 18 -47.56 9.78 -2.17
C LEU A 18 -48.75 8.80 -2.25
N GLU A 19 -48.53 7.53 -1.93
CA GLU A 19 -49.60 6.54 -1.88
C GLU A 19 -50.71 6.96 -0.91
N THR A 20 -50.34 7.50 0.26
CA THR A 20 -51.32 7.94 1.26
C THR A 20 -52.14 9.14 0.79
N ILE A 21 -51.53 10.09 0.08
CA ILE A 21 -52.22 11.25 -0.49
C ILE A 21 -53.15 10.83 -1.63
N LEU A 22 -52.69 9.92 -2.49
CA LEU A 22 -53.45 9.46 -3.66
C LEU A 22 -54.59 8.50 -3.30
N SER A 23 -54.49 7.81 -2.16
CA SER A 23 -55.53 6.88 -1.68
C SER A 23 -56.73 7.57 -1.03
N VAL A 24 -56.72 8.90 -0.89
CA VAL A 24 -57.85 9.66 -0.33
C VAL A 24 -59.02 9.66 -1.32
N PRO A 25 -60.17 9.02 -1.00
CA PRO A 25 -61.28 8.93 -1.93
C PRO A 25 -61.90 10.31 -2.22
N GLU A 26 -62.11 10.64 -3.50
CA GLU A 26 -62.76 11.90 -3.90
C GLU A 26 -64.29 11.91 -3.66
N GLN A 27 -64.87 10.80 -3.23
CA GLN A 27 -66.32 10.64 -3.05
C GLN A 27 -66.71 10.78 -1.58
N GLN A 28 -66.74 12.01 -1.06
CA GLN A 28 -67.52 12.32 0.14
C GLN A 28 -68.71 13.19 -0.27
N SER A 29 -69.89 12.87 0.25
CA SER A 29 -71.19 13.49 -0.10
C SER A 29 -71.32 14.97 0.27
N ASN A 30 -70.35 15.52 1.00
CA ASN A 30 -70.19 16.95 1.32
C ASN A 30 -68.83 17.41 0.76
N GLU A 31 -68.83 18.24 -0.28
CA GLU A 31 -67.60 18.74 -0.92
C GLU A 31 -66.70 19.51 0.06
N ASP A 32 -67.28 20.27 0.99
CA ASP A 32 -66.52 21.07 1.98
C ASP A 32 -65.78 20.19 3.01
N GLU A 33 -66.42 19.15 3.54
CA GLU A 33 -65.79 18.20 4.49
C GLU A 33 -64.74 17.32 3.79
N ALA A 34 -64.96 16.97 2.52
CA ALA A 34 -64.01 16.22 1.70
C ALA A 34 -62.70 17.00 1.51
N GLN A 35 -62.83 18.30 1.24
CA GLN A 35 -61.72 19.18 0.94
C GLN A 35 -60.89 19.48 2.20
N GLU A 36 -61.54 19.70 3.35
CA GLU A 36 -60.87 19.88 4.64
C GLU A 36 -60.11 18.61 5.07
N ASN A 37 -60.72 17.43 4.93
CA ASN A 37 -60.06 16.15 5.22
C ASN A 37 -58.83 15.90 4.32
N LYS A 38 -58.93 16.20 3.02
CA LYS A 38 -57.80 16.07 2.09
C LYS A 38 -56.66 17.03 2.45
N SER A 39 -56.97 18.26 2.81
CA SER A 39 -55.99 19.26 3.27
C SER A 39 -55.25 18.79 4.52
N ASN A 40 -55.99 18.30 5.52
CA ASN A 40 -55.41 17.80 6.77
C ASN A 40 -54.49 16.58 6.56
N ILE A 41 -54.84 15.67 5.64
CA ILE A 41 -54.00 14.51 5.30
C ILE A 41 -52.71 14.96 4.61
N ILE A 42 -52.81 15.90 3.66
CA ILE A 42 -51.63 16.44 2.96
C ILE A 42 -50.70 17.13 3.95
N GLU A 43 -51.22 17.98 4.84
CA GLU A 43 -50.40 18.67 5.86
C GLU A 43 -49.69 17.68 6.79
N LYS A 44 -50.38 16.61 7.20
CA LYS A 44 -49.81 15.55 8.04
C LYS A 44 -48.69 14.80 7.32
N GLN A 45 -48.89 14.42 6.06
CA GLN A 45 -47.87 13.76 5.25
C GLN A 45 -46.67 14.68 4.97
N MET A 46 -46.93 15.96 4.69
CA MET A 46 -45.89 16.98 4.50
C MET A 46 -45.06 17.17 5.78
N ALA A 47 -45.69 17.19 6.95
CA ALA A 47 -45.02 17.28 8.24
C ALA A 47 -44.16 16.04 8.53
N ALA A 48 -44.67 14.85 8.23
CA ALA A 48 -43.93 13.59 8.34
C ALA A 48 -42.71 13.60 7.41
N LEU A 49 -42.89 13.95 6.15
CA LEU A 49 -41.81 14.03 5.16
C LEU A 49 -40.73 15.05 5.58
N LYS A 50 -41.13 16.20 6.11
CA LYS A 50 -40.20 17.22 6.62
C LYS A 50 -39.40 16.71 7.82
N PHE A 51 -40.03 15.95 8.71
CA PHE A 51 -39.34 15.31 9.83
C PHE A 51 -38.31 14.28 9.34
N THR A 52 -38.72 13.39 8.42
CA THR A 52 -37.83 12.40 7.80
C THR A 52 -36.65 13.07 7.11
N PHE A 53 -36.88 14.16 6.38
CA PHE A 53 -35.82 14.94 5.73
C PHE A 53 -34.78 15.47 6.74
N LEU A 54 -35.23 16.07 7.86
CA LEU A 54 -34.33 16.55 8.90
C LEU A 54 -33.54 15.42 9.57
N GLN A 55 -34.18 14.27 9.78
CA GLN A 55 -33.52 13.08 10.32
C GLN A 55 -32.43 12.56 9.37
N LEU A 56 -32.74 12.45 8.08
CA LEU A 56 -31.79 12.04 7.05
C LEU A 56 -30.63 13.03 6.92
N GLU A 57 -30.89 14.33 6.98
CA GLU A 57 -29.83 15.36 6.97
C GLU A 57 -28.86 15.18 8.14
N SER A 58 -29.38 14.92 9.35
CA SER A 58 -28.58 14.64 10.55
C SER A 58 -27.72 13.38 10.37
N GLN A 59 -28.31 12.31 9.86
CA GLN A 59 -27.58 11.06 9.61
C GLN A 59 -26.51 11.21 8.52
N LEU A 60 -26.80 11.97 7.45
CA LEU A 60 -25.83 12.28 6.40
C LEU A 60 -24.63 13.07 6.93
N LYS A 61 -24.87 14.06 7.79
CA LYS A 61 -23.80 14.80 8.49
C LYS A 61 -22.92 13.86 9.31
N LYS A 62 -23.51 12.90 10.02
CA LYS A 62 -22.78 11.90 10.81
C LYS A 62 -21.92 11.00 9.93
N ILE A 63 -22.45 10.50 8.82
CA ILE A 63 -21.69 9.68 7.87
C ILE A 63 -20.50 10.46 7.32
N LYS A 64 -20.70 11.73 6.95
CA LYS A 64 -19.62 12.60 6.48
C LYS A 64 -18.51 12.77 7.52
N VAL A 65 -18.87 13.05 8.77
CA VAL A 65 -17.88 13.23 9.85
C VAL A 65 -17.08 11.94 10.07
N ASN A 66 -17.76 10.80 10.14
CA ASN A 66 -17.10 9.51 10.33
C ASN A 66 -16.15 9.19 9.17
N ALA A 67 -16.59 9.37 7.92
CA ALA A 67 -15.76 9.12 6.75
C ALA A 67 -14.50 10.02 6.71
N LEU A 68 -14.62 11.28 7.15
CA LEU A 68 -13.47 12.17 7.27
C LEU A 68 -12.52 11.73 8.39
N GLN A 69 -13.04 11.28 9.53
CA GLN A 69 -12.24 10.76 10.64
C GLN A 69 -11.49 9.48 10.26
N ASP A 70 -12.14 8.55 9.57
CA ASP A 70 -11.52 7.31 9.11
C ASP A 70 -10.39 7.58 8.11
N LYS A 71 -10.60 8.56 7.21
CA LYS A 71 -9.57 9.00 6.27
C LYS A 71 -8.37 9.62 7.00
N GLU A 72 -8.61 10.44 8.01
CA GLU A 72 -7.54 11.03 8.82
C GLU A 72 -6.73 9.94 9.54
N LEU A 73 -7.40 8.97 10.17
CA LEU A 73 -6.74 7.83 10.81
C LEU A 73 -5.92 7.01 9.81
N CYS A 74 -6.45 6.75 8.62
CA CYS A 74 -5.74 6.05 7.55
C CYS A 74 -4.46 6.78 7.10
N ILE A 75 -4.54 8.11 6.94
CA ILE A 75 -3.38 8.94 6.59
C ILE A 75 -2.34 8.95 7.71
N GLN A 76 -2.78 9.01 8.97
CA GLN A 76 -1.88 8.96 10.13
C GLN A 76 -1.13 7.63 10.20
N GLU A 77 -1.83 6.51 10.00
CA GLU A 77 -1.21 5.19 10.01
C GLU A 77 -0.24 4.99 8.84
N THR A 78 -0.62 5.43 7.64
CA THR A 78 0.26 5.40 6.46
C THR A 78 1.53 6.23 6.70
N ASN A 79 1.39 7.43 7.27
CA ASN A 79 2.54 8.26 7.64
C ASN A 79 3.44 7.59 8.69
N ARG A 80 2.85 6.90 9.68
CA ARG A 80 3.60 6.16 10.70
C ARG A 80 4.45 5.06 10.08
N LEU A 81 3.86 4.29 9.16
CA LEU A 81 4.56 3.22 8.43
C LEU A 81 5.68 3.78 7.56
N LEU A 82 5.43 4.85 6.80
CA LEU A 82 6.45 5.50 5.99
C LEU A 82 7.62 6.05 6.82
N LYS A 83 7.35 6.62 8.01
CA LYS A 83 8.41 7.06 8.92
C LYS A 83 9.29 5.91 9.39
N ARG A 84 8.69 4.76 9.74
CA ARG A 84 9.43 3.55 10.12
C ARG A 84 10.31 3.05 8.97
N ASP A 85 9.76 2.96 7.75
CA ASP A 85 10.52 2.57 6.56
C ASP A 85 11.72 3.50 6.30
N ILE A 86 11.51 4.82 6.40
CA ILE A 86 12.59 5.81 6.29
C ILE A 86 13.68 5.57 7.35
N GLU A 87 13.30 5.27 8.59
CA GLU A 87 14.25 5.03 9.67
C GLU A 87 15.09 3.75 9.43
N ILE A 88 14.45 2.67 8.98
CA ILE A 88 15.13 1.43 8.59
C ILE A 88 16.13 1.71 7.46
N LYS A 89 15.70 2.42 6.42
CA LYS A 89 16.56 2.78 5.28
C LYS A 89 17.73 3.67 5.70
N LYS A 90 17.50 4.65 6.58
CA LYS A 90 18.58 5.47 7.15
C LYS A 90 19.60 4.64 7.92
N SER A 91 19.13 3.70 8.74
CA SER A 91 20.01 2.78 9.49
C SER A 91 20.82 1.90 8.55
N ALA A 92 20.21 1.35 7.50
CA ALA A 92 20.92 0.58 6.48
C ALA A 92 21.97 1.42 5.76
N ILE A 93 21.63 2.65 5.34
CA ILE A 93 22.59 3.58 4.71
C ILE A 93 23.76 3.84 5.64
N ALA A 94 23.53 4.12 6.92
CA ALA A 94 24.60 4.35 7.88
C ALA A 94 25.57 3.16 7.96
N LYS A 95 25.05 1.92 8.03
CA LYS A 95 25.89 0.71 8.02
C LYS A 95 26.73 0.58 6.75
N TYR A 96 26.17 0.90 5.59
CA TYR A 96 26.92 0.85 4.33
C TYR A 96 27.98 1.96 4.25
N VAL A 97 27.68 3.16 4.76
CA VAL A 97 28.65 4.25 4.87
C VAL A 97 29.82 3.86 5.77
N ASP A 98 29.55 3.30 6.95
CA ASP A 98 30.60 2.83 7.87
C ASP A 98 31.52 1.79 7.19
N LYS A 99 30.94 0.88 6.41
CA LYS A 99 31.69 -0.14 5.67
C LYS A 99 32.53 0.45 4.54
N LEU A 100 32.02 1.47 3.85
CA LEU A 100 32.79 2.21 2.85
C LEU A 100 33.97 2.93 3.50
N GLU A 101 33.78 3.57 4.65
CA GLU A 101 34.87 4.22 5.39
C GLU A 101 35.93 3.23 5.90
N GLU A 102 35.53 2.00 6.22
CA GLU A 102 36.45 0.91 6.56
C GLU A 102 37.28 0.49 5.33
N TRP A 103 36.62 0.26 4.19
CA TRP A 103 37.28 -0.08 2.93
C TRP A 103 38.22 1.02 2.42
N ASP A 104 37.85 2.29 2.58
CA ASP A 104 38.71 3.43 2.24
C ASP A 104 40.04 3.44 3.04
N LYS A 105 40.05 2.84 4.24
CA LYS A 105 41.26 2.69 5.07
C LYS A 105 42.04 1.42 4.72
N GLU A 106 41.35 0.33 4.40
CA GLU A 106 41.98 -0.97 4.17
C GLU A 106 42.59 -1.10 2.76
N ILE A 107 41.93 -0.57 1.73
CA ILE A 107 42.38 -0.66 0.33
C ILE A 107 43.82 -0.13 0.15
N PRO A 108 44.20 1.05 0.68
CA PRO A 108 45.57 1.54 0.56
C PRO A 108 46.61 0.60 1.19
N ILE A 109 46.28 -0.03 2.32
CA ILE A 109 47.16 -0.97 3.02
C ILE A 109 47.35 -2.23 2.17
N LEU A 110 46.27 -2.76 1.60
CA LEU A 110 46.34 -3.94 0.71
C LEU A 110 47.14 -3.64 -0.56
N ILE A 111 47.00 -2.43 -1.12
CA ILE A 111 47.82 -1.97 -2.26
C ILE A 111 49.30 -1.93 -1.88
N GLU A 112 49.65 -1.35 -0.73
CA GLU A 112 51.04 -1.31 -0.24
C GLU A 112 51.62 -2.72 -0.02
N GLN A 113 50.84 -3.60 0.62
CA GLN A 113 51.24 -4.99 0.86
C GLN A 113 51.45 -5.76 -0.45
N SER A 114 50.55 -5.60 -1.43
CA SER A 114 50.67 -6.21 -2.76
C SER A 114 51.90 -5.72 -3.50
N ASN A 115 52.16 -4.40 -3.48
CA ASN A 115 53.34 -3.80 -4.07
C ASN A 115 54.64 -4.31 -3.40
N ARG A 116 54.64 -4.46 -2.08
CA ARG A 116 55.78 -5.00 -1.32
C ARG A 116 56.07 -6.46 -1.68
N VAL A 117 55.04 -7.29 -1.80
CA VAL A 117 55.20 -8.70 -2.23
C VAL A 117 55.74 -8.77 -3.66
N THR A 118 55.22 -7.95 -4.57
CA THR A 118 55.70 -7.87 -5.95
C THR A 118 57.14 -7.37 -6.04
N ALA A 119 57.51 -6.36 -5.26
CA ALA A 119 58.88 -5.85 -5.19
C ALA A 119 59.86 -6.86 -4.55
N GLY A 120 59.42 -7.60 -3.53
CA GLY A 120 60.19 -8.68 -2.91
C GLY A 120 60.48 -9.85 -3.85
N ARG A 121 59.58 -10.12 -4.82
CA ARG A 121 59.83 -11.07 -5.91
C ARG A 121 60.81 -10.55 -6.97
N LEU A 122 60.95 -9.22 -7.12
CA LEU A 122 61.84 -8.61 -8.12
C LEU A 122 63.27 -8.40 -7.60
N ASN A 123 63.45 -8.19 -6.28
CA ASN A 123 64.77 -8.04 -5.65
C ASN A 123 65.41 -9.40 -5.31
N GLY A 124 65.69 -10.17 -6.37
CA GLY A 124 66.88 -10.99 -6.50
C GLY A 124 67.19 -12.03 -5.43
N TYR A 125 66.44 -13.13 -5.39
CA TYR A 125 66.92 -14.52 -5.32
C TYR A 125 65.70 -15.45 -5.40
N ASP A 126 65.82 -16.57 -6.14
CA ASP A 126 64.87 -17.69 -6.25
C ASP A 126 63.66 -17.45 -7.18
N PHE A 127 63.61 -18.00 -8.41
CA PHE A 127 63.18 -19.39 -8.61
C PHE A 127 63.54 -20.03 -9.98
N ASP A 128 64.57 -19.59 -10.71
CA ASP A 128 64.93 -20.20 -12.03
C ASP A 128 66.09 -21.22 -12.00
N SER A 129 66.49 -21.72 -10.82
CA SER A 129 67.66 -22.63 -10.68
C SER A 129 67.29 -24.06 -10.28
N ASN A 130 66.32 -24.68 -10.95
CA ASN A 130 66.21 -26.13 -11.23
C ASN A 130 64.75 -26.48 -11.56
N ILE A 131 64.30 -26.15 -12.77
CA ILE A 131 63.27 -26.96 -13.42
C ILE A 131 63.92 -27.49 -14.68
N THR A 132 64.46 -28.71 -14.56
CA THR A 132 64.73 -29.59 -15.69
C THR A 132 63.46 -29.64 -16.53
N SER A 133 63.48 -29.05 -17.73
CA SER A 133 62.39 -29.17 -18.69
C SER A 133 62.02 -30.65 -18.90
N PRO A 134 60.79 -31.08 -18.61
CA PRO A 134 60.23 -32.22 -19.31
C PRO A 134 59.74 -31.71 -20.68
N ALA A 135 60.03 -32.50 -21.72
CA ALA A 135 59.73 -32.20 -23.11
C ALA A 135 58.24 -31.88 -23.36
N PRO A 136 57.90 -31.07 -24.37
CA PRO A 136 56.51 -30.86 -24.76
C PRO A 136 55.99 -32.13 -25.42
N GLN A 137 55.00 -32.78 -24.80
CA GLN A 137 54.15 -33.72 -25.52
C GLN A 137 52.90 -32.99 -25.97
N GLU A 138 52.81 -32.83 -27.29
CA GLU A 138 51.60 -32.48 -28.01
C GLU A 138 50.54 -33.56 -27.77
N THR A 139 49.36 -33.17 -27.30
CA THR A 139 48.11 -33.82 -27.69
C THR A 139 47.00 -32.78 -27.83
N ILE A 140 46.37 -32.85 -28.99
CA ILE A 140 45.31 -32.00 -29.51
C ILE A 140 43.96 -32.71 -29.30
N ASN A 141 42.91 -31.91 -29.04
CA ASN A 141 41.44 -32.09 -29.26
C ASN A 141 40.48 -32.43 -28.10
N ASN A 142 39.52 -31.49 -27.96
CA ASN A 142 38.06 -31.59 -27.72
C ASN A 142 37.59 -32.22 -26.38
N ASP A 143 36.63 -31.67 -25.64
CA ASP A 143 35.31 -31.22 -26.09
C ASP A 143 34.66 -30.23 -25.11
N LEU A 144 33.76 -29.40 -25.64
CA LEU A 144 32.83 -28.52 -24.92
C LEU A 144 31.89 -29.32 -24.03
N ASN A 145 31.52 -28.78 -22.86
CA ASN A 145 30.14 -28.79 -22.37
C ASN A 145 29.96 -27.70 -21.31
N GLU A 146 29.15 -26.73 -21.71
CA GLU A 146 28.40 -25.79 -20.89
C GLU A 146 27.45 -26.59 -19.98
N ASP A 147 27.36 -26.20 -18.71
CA ASP A 147 26.13 -26.26 -17.92
C ASP A 147 26.32 -25.31 -16.73
N ASP A 148 25.89 -24.07 -16.97
CA ASP A 148 25.59 -23.08 -15.95
C ASP A 148 24.35 -23.59 -15.18
N GLU A 149 24.54 -24.18 -14.00
CA GLU A 149 23.45 -24.44 -13.06
C GLU A 149 23.33 -23.24 -12.12
N ASP A 150 22.33 -22.40 -12.40
CA ASP A 150 21.89 -21.27 -11.60
C ASP A 150 21.50 -21.70 -10.17
N GLU A 151 22.20 -21.13 -9.18
CA GLU A 151 21.86 -21.18 -7.75
C GLU A 151 20.64 -20.27 -7.46
N ASP A 152 19.43 -20.80 -7.63
CA ASP A 152 18.23 -20.22 -7.04
C ASP A 152 17.99 -20.84 -5.66
N GLU A 153 18.65 -20.27 -4.64
CA GLU A 153 18.41 -20.59 -3.23
C GLU A 153 17.08 -19.96 -2.79
N ASP A 154 16.05 -20.80 -2.61
CA ASP A 154 14.71 -20.44 -2.16
C ASP A 154 14.74 -19.63 -0.84
N ILE A 155 14.48 -18.31 -0.92
CA ILE A 155 14.29 -17.46 0.25
C ILE A 155 12.83 -17.53 0.72
N GLU A 156 12.57 -18.38 1.72
CA GLU A 156 11.31 -18.42 2.46
C GLU A 156 11.27 -17.25 3.47
N PHE A 157 10.36 -16.29 3.27
CA PHE A 157 10.12 -15.22 4.24
C PHE A 157 9.02 -15.62 5.23
N GLU A 158 9.35 -15.70 6.51
CA GLU A 158 8.39 -15.83 7.61
C GLU A 158 7.67 -14.49 7.82
N GLU A 159 6.34 -14.52 7.77
CA GLU A 159 5.45 -13.38 7.91
C GLU A 159 5.47 -12.88 9.38
N VAL A 160 5.95 -11.65 9.61
CA VAL A 160 5.89 -10.96 10.92
C VAL A 160 5.27 -9.57 10.77
#